data_AF-A0A2P7TDZ7-F1
#
_entry.id   AF-A0A2P7TDZ7-F1
#
_cell.length_a   1.000
_cell.length_b   1.000
_cell.length_c   1.000
_cell.angle_alpha   90.00
_cell.angle_beta   90.00
_cell.angle_gamma   90.00
#
_symmetry.space_group_name_H-M   'P 1'
#
loop_
_entity.id
_entity.type
_entity.pdbx_description
1 polymer ?
#
loop_
_entity_poly.entity_id
_entity_poly.type
_entity_poly.pdbx_seq_one_letter_code
_entity_poly.pdbx_strand_id
1 'polypeptide(L)'
;MNEDKKFELELRRFELDAQIKSAELELKKKETELKAEEQRSKKYSSPLMLSILAGFISIMTGIITKYTENLNNIKLEEKKFQSSLLLKATEAKNYDDFSNMLITLQENGLLTLPENKLKTFRKNRFVSEQVQQLAQHTGGTGEQKNQWVIVANSTGSADKASEVSGALQQGAFKDARTWVKDGDFKTVITGYTALPSMAEDLFEVREKFGAGATVLPASDFKQWCPNSVWNEQKKVFECL
;
A
#
# COMPACT_ATOMS: atom_id res chain seq x y z
N MET A 1 62.24 0.06 -100.01
CA MET A 1 61.19 0.69 -99.18
C MET A 1 60.22 -0.40 -98.72
N ASN A 2 60.53 -1.13 -97.62
CA ASN A 2 59.60 -2.14 -97.06
C ASN A 2 59.90 -2.64 -95.61
N GLU A 3 60.98 -2.22 -94.95
CA GLU A 3 61.28 -2.65 -93.57
C GLU A 3 60.68 -1.71 -92.51
N ASP A 4 60.73 -0.39 -92.72
CA ASP A 4 60.21 0.60 -91.76
C ASP A 4 58.71 0.45 -91.48
N LYS A 5 57.91 0.11 -92.51
CA LYS A 5 56.47 -0.14 -92.35
C LYS A 5 56.18 -1.41 -91.55
N LYS A 6 57.04 -2.42 -91.63
CA LYS A 6 56.88 -3.66 -90.88
C LYS A 6 57.20 -3.43 -89.40
N PHE A 7 58.24 -2.66 -89.11
CA PHE A 7 58.61 -2.27 -87.76
C PHE A 7 57.54 -1.40 -87.10
N GLU A 8 56.97 -0.43 -87.81
CA GLU A 8 55.87 0.40 -87.29
C GLU A 8 54.61 -0.42 -86.98
N LEU A 9 54.29 -1.42 -87.81
CA LEU A 9 53.16 -2.33 -87.58
C LEU A 9 53.39 -3.26 -86.36
N GLU A 10 54.61 -3.74 -86.16
CA GLU A 10 54.98 -4.54 -84.99
C GLU A 10 54.95 -3.70 -83.70
N LEU A 11 55.43 -2.46 -83.75
CA LEU A 11 55.37 -1.53 -82.62
C LEU A 11 53.93 -1.22 -82.22
N ARG A 12 53.06 -0.90 -83.20
CA ARG A 12 51.62 -0.67 -82.92
C ARG A 12 50.92 -1.91 -82.38
N ARG A 13 51.27 -3.10 -82.89
CA ARG A 13 50.71 -4.36 -82.38
C ARG A 13 51.12 -4.59 -80.93
N PHE A 14 52.38 -4.32 -80.59
CA PHE A 14 52.87 -4.43 -79.22
C PHE A 14 52.19 -3.42 -78.28
N GLU A 15 52.00 -2.18 -78.72
CA GLU A 15 51.27 -1.17 -77.95
C GLU A 15 49.80 -1.54 -77.73
N LEU A 16 49.14 -2.08 -78.75
CA LEU A 16 47.76 -2.58 -78.64
C LEU A 16 47.68 -3.78 -77.69
N ASP A 17 48.59 -4.74 -77.79
CA ASP A 17 48.64 -5.90 -76.89
C ASP A 17 48.94 -5.48 -75.43
N ALA A 18 49.78 -4.46 -75.23
CA ALA A 18 50.04 -3.89 -73.91
C ALA A 18 48.81 -3.17 -73.34
N GLN A 19 48.09 -2.40 -74.17
CA GLN A 19 46.85 -1.72 -73.77
C GLN A 19 45.74 -2.71 -73.44
N ILE A 20 45.58 -3.76 -74.24
CA ILE A 20 44.61 -4.84 -74.00
C ILE A 20 44.91 -5.53 -72.68
N LYS A 21 46.18 -5.89 -72.41
CA LYS A 21 46.59 -6.49 -71.14
C LYS A 21 46.36 -5.56 -69.94
N SER A 22 46.64 -4.26 -70.07
CA SER A 22 46.35 -3.32 -68.99
C SER A 22 44.84 -3.18 -68.73
N ALA A 23 44.03 -3.14 -69.79
CA ALA A 23 42.57 -3.06 -69.67
C ALA A 23 41.98 -4.35 -69.06
N GLU A 24 42.50 -5.53 -69.43
CA GLU A 24 42.12 -6.80 -68.81
C GLU A 24 42.49 -6.85 -67.32
N LEU A 25 43.66 -6.33 -66.94
CA LEU A 25 44.08 -6.26 -65.54
C LEU A 25 43.22 -5.29 -64.73
N GLU A 26 42.85 -4.15 -65.31
CA GLU A 26 41.92 -3.20 -64.67
C GLU A 26 40.52 -3.79 -64.49
N LEU A 27 40.01 -4.50 -65.51
CA LEU A 27 38.72 -5.19 -65.42
C LEU A 27 38.75 -6.27 -64.33
N LYS A 28 39.81 -7.07 -64.27
CA LYS A 28 39.99 -8.06 -63.19
C LYS A 28 40.07 -7.41 -61.82
N LYS A 29 40.78 -6.28 -61.67
CA LYS A 29 40.82 -5.54 -60.40
C LYS A 29 39.43 -5.07 -59.98
N LYS A 30 38.68 -4.42 -60.88
CA LYS A 30 37.31 -3.96 -60.60
C LYS A 30 36.38 -5.12 -60.26
N GLU A 31 36.49 -6.25 -60.95
CA GLU A 31 35.70 -7.45 -60.63
C GLU A 31 36.04 -8.00 -59.23
N THR A 32 37.32 -8.04 -58.85
CA THR A 32 37.71 -8.47 -57.51
C THR A 32 37.25 -7.52 -56.41
N GLU A 33 37.25 -6.21 -56.67
CA GLU A 33 36.75 -5.20 -55.74
C GLU A 33 35.23 -5.31 -55.55
N LEU A 34 34.47 -5.44 -56.64
CA LEU A 34 33.02 -5.64 -56.59
C LEU A 34 32.64 -6.94 -55.87
N LYS A 35 33.38 -8.03 -56.08
CA LYS A 35 33.18 -9.30 -55.35
C LYS A 35 33.47 -9.16 -53.85
N ALA A 36 34.51 -8.40 -53.48
CA ALA A 36 34.84 -8.13 -52.09
C ALA A 36 33.75 -7.27 -51.41
N GLU A 37 33.19 -6.29 -52.12
CA GLU A 37 32.12 -5.43 -51.63
C GLU A 37 30.79 -6.19 -51.47
N GLU A 38 30.43 -7.05 -52.44
CA GLU A 38 29.28 -7.96 -52.31
C GLU A 38 29.42 -8.94 -51.15
N GLN A 39 30.61 -9.50 -50.92
CA GLN A 39 30.84 -10.38 -49.76
C GLN A 39 30.73 -9.62 -48.45
N ARG A 40 31.16 -8.34 -48.41
CA ARG A 40 31.02 -7.48 -47.22
C ARG A 40 29.55 -7.13 -46.95
N SER A 41 28.76 -6.81 -47.97
CA SER A 41 27.34 -6.50 -47.80
C SER A 41 26.52 -7.75 -47.41
N LYS A 42 26.84 -8.92 -47.98
CA LYS A 42 26.21 -10.21 -47.63
C LYS A 42 26.58 -10.72 -46.23
N LYS A 43 27.65 -10.23 -45.61
CA LYS A 43 28.06 -10.62 -44.25
C LYS A 43 26.99 -10.29 -43.21
N TYR A 44 26.35 -9.12 -43.33
CA TYR A 44 25.34 -8.64 -42.38
C TYR A 44 23.91 -9.05 -42.75
N SER A 45 23.64 -9.33 -44.02
CA SER A 45 22.34 -9.84 -44.49
C SER A 45 22.29 -11.36 -44.65
N SER A 46 23.34 -12.08 -44.23
CA SER A 46 23.32 -13.55 -44.27
C SER A 46 22.24 -14.07 -43.31
N PRO A 47 21.39 -15.03 -43.74
CA PRO A 47 20.39 -15.66 -42.88
C PRO A 47 20.97 -16.18 -41.56
N LEU A 48 22.23 -16.64 -41.59
CA LEU A 48 22.96 -17.15 -40.44
C LEU A 48 23.27 -16.05 -39.41
N MET A 49 23.68 -14.85 -39.83
CA MET A 49 23.87 -13.71 -38.91
C MET A 49 22.55 -13.21 -38.32
N LEU A 50 21.47 -13.19 -39.11
CA LEU A 50 20.13 -12.85 -38.62
C LEU A 50 19.65 -13.86 -37.57
N SER A 51 19.88 -15.16 -37.76
CA SER A 51 19.54 -16.20 -36.77
C SER A 51 20.36 -16.07 -35.48
N ILE A 52 21.66 -15.74 -35.58
CA ILE A 52 22.49 -15.47 -34.39
C ILE A 52 21.95 -14.26 -33.63
N LEU A 53 21.62 -13.17 -34.33
CA LEU A 53 21.09 -11.97 -33.71
C LEU A 53 19.72 -12.23 -33.05
N ALA A 54 18.83 -12.94 -33.73
CA ALA A 54 17.53 -13.34 -33.20
C ALA A 54 17.68 -14.26 -31.97
N GLY A 55 18.62 -15.22 -32.02
CA GLY A 55 18.97 -16.07 -30.89
C GLY A 55 19.46 -15.26 -29.68
N PHE A 56 20.32 -14.27 -29.92
CA PHE A 56 20.83 -13.38 -28.86
C PHE A 56 19.71 -12.51 -28.25
N ILE A 57 18.84 -11.93 -29.08
CA ILE A 57 17.67 -11.17 -28.62
C ILE A 57 16.75 -12.06 -27.78
N SER A 58 16.50 -13.30 -28.19
CA SER A 58 15.69 -14.26 -27.45
C SER A 58 16.29 -14.59 -26.08
N ILE A 59 17.60 -14.82 -26.00
CA ILE A 59 18.31 -15.06 -24.74
C ILE A 59 18.19 -13.84 -23.81
N MET A 60 18.48 -12.63 -24.32
CA MET A 60 18.39 -11.40 -23.54
C MET A 60 16.96 -11.13 -23.05
N THR A 61 15.97 -11.36 -23.91
CA THR A 61 14.55 -11.25 -23.53
C THR A 61 14.23 -12.25 -22.43
N GLY A 62 14.66 -13.51 -22.54
CA GLY A 62 14.46 -14.54 -21.51
C GLY A 62 15.08 -14.17 -20.16
N ILE A 63 16.28 -13.59 -20.16
CA ILE A 63 16.95 -13.13 -18.93
C ILE A 63 16.16 -11.99 -18.28
N ILE A 64 15.75 -10.97 -19.06
CA ILE A 64 14.99 -9.83 -18.56
C ILE A 64 13.64 -10.28 -18.00
N THR A 65 12.88 -11.09 -18.76
CA THR A 65 11.58 -11.61 -18.33
C THR A 65 11.73 -12.41 -17.04
N LYS A 66 12.67 -13.36 -16.98
CA LYS A 66 12.89 -14.18 -15.78
C LYS A 66 13.31 -13.35 -14.57
N TYR A 67 14.09 -12.30 -14.75
CA TYR A 67 14.43 -11.36 -13.67
C TYR A 67 13.19 -10.61 -13.17
N THR A 68 12.35 -10.09 -14.08
CA THR A 68 11.11 -9.41 -13.70
C THR A 68 10.10 -10.36 -13.04
N GLU A 69 9.98 -11.59 -13.52
CA GLU A 69 9.17 -12.65 -12.92
C GLU A 69 9.65 -12.98 -11.51
N ASN A 70 10.97 -13.12 -11.32
CA ASN A 70 11.53 -13.40 -10.00
C ASN A 70 11.24 -12.27 -8.99
N LEU A 71 11.41 -11.01 -9.40
CA LEU A 71 11.06 -9.87 -8.54
C LEU A 71 9.56 -9.84 -8.21
N ASN A 72 8.71 -10.14 -9.18
CA ASN A 72 7.27 -10.20 -8.95
C ASN A 72 6.88 -11.38 -8.05
N ASN A 73 7.55 -12.53 -8.18
CA ASN A 73 7.35 -13.70 -7.32
C ASN A 73 7.77 -13.40 -5.88
N ILE A 74 8.92 -12.77 -5.65
CA ILE A 74 9.35 -12.35 -4.31
C ILE A 74 8.32 -11.41 -3.68
N LYS A 75 7.86 -10.39 -4.41
CA LYS A 75 6.80 -9.46 -3.94
C LYS A 75 5.48 -10.19 -3.67
N LEU A 76 5.15 -11.20 -4.47
CA LEU A 76 3.94 -11.99 -4.30
C LEU A 76 4.04 -12.89 -3.06
N GLU A 77 5.19 -13.52 -2.83
CA GLU A 77 5.48 -14.32 -1.64
C GLU A 77 5.42 -13.46 -0.38
N GLU A 78 6.01 -12.26 -0.40
CA GLU A 78 5.92 -11.29 0.69
C GLU A 78 4.46 -10.93 1.00
N LYS A 79 3.66 -10.61 -0.02
CA LYS A 79 2.23 -10.32 0.16
C LYS A 79 1.44 -11.53 0.69
N LYS A 80 1.74 -12.73 0.22
CA LYS A 80 1.12 -13.97 0.71
C LYS A 80 1.46 -14.22 2.18
N PHE A 81 2.72 -13.99 2.56
CA PHE A 81 3.19 -14.10 3.94
C PHE A 81 2.50 -13.06 4.85
N GLN A 82 2.43 -11.80 4.42
CA GLN A 82 1.70 -10.77 5.18
C GLN A 82 0.20 -11.09 5.31
N SER A 83 -0.41 -11.60 4.24
CA SER A 83 -1.81 -12.04 4.25
C SER A 83 -2.05 -13.20 5.23
N SER A 84 -1.15 -14.18 5.30
CA SER A 84 -1.27 -15.30 6.23
C SER A 84 -1.08 -14.87 7.69
N LEU A 85 -0.19 -13.91 7.95
CA LEU A 85 -0.04 -13.30 9.27
C LEU A 85 -1.29 -12.54 9.71
N LEU A 86 -1.91 -11.77 8.79
CA LEU A 86 -3.18 -11.08 9.07
C LEU A 86 -4.30 -12.08 9.35
N LEU A 87 -4.39 -13.17 8.58
CA LEU A 87 -5.37 -14.23 8.81
C LEU A 87 -5.19 -14.84 10.19
N LYS A 88 -3.95 -15.16 10.58
CA LYS A 88 -3.63 -15.68 11.92
C LYS A 88 -4.01 -14.68 13.02
N ALA A 89 -3.80 -13.38 12.79
CA ALA A 89 -4.26 -12.36 13.73
C ALA A 89 -5.79 -12.41 13.89
N THR A 90 -6.56 -12.58 12.81
CA THR A 90 -8.03 -12.66 12.89
C THR A 90 -8.58 -13.87 13.67
N GLU A 91 -7.76 -14.90 13.89
CA GLU A 91 -8.10 -16.05 14.74
C GLU A 91 -8.04 -15.72 16.25
N ALA A 92 -7.47 -14.58 16.62
CA ALA A 92 -7.45 -14.13 18.01
C ALA A 92 -8.87 -14.03 18.59
N LYS A 93 -9.03 -14.42 19.85
CA LYS A 93 -10.35 -14.55 20.49
C LYS A 93 -11.00 -13.21 20.77
N ASN A 94 -10.21 -12.22 21.18
CA ASN A 94 -10.68 -10.90 21.59
C ASN A 94 -9.86 -9.80 20.89
N TYR A 95 -10.35 -8.57 20.99
CA TYR A 95 -9.75 -7.39 20.40
C TYR A 95 -8.34 -7.12 20.93
N ASP A 96 -8.09 -7.31 22.23
CA ASP A 96 -6.79 -6.98 22.84
C ASP A 96 -5.69 -7.88 22.27
N ASP A 97 -5.92 -9.19 22.21
CA ASP A 97 -5.01 -10.17 21.61
C ASP A 97 -4.80 -9.87 20.12
N PHE A 98 -5.87 -9.55 19.39
CA PHE A 98 -5.81 -9.16 17.98
C PHE A 98 -4.95 -7.92 17.77
N SER A 99 -5.22 -6.87 18.55
CA SER A 99 -4.53 -5.58 18.48
C SER A 99 -3.05 -5.72 18.82
N ASN A 100 -2.74 -6.40 19.92
CA ASN A 100 -1.37 -6.63 20.36
C ASN A 100 -0.59 -7.46 19.34
N MET A 101 -1.20 -8.49 18.75
CA MET A 101 -0.56 -9.28 17.70
C MET A 101 -0.24 -8.42 16.48
N LEU A 102 -1.18 -7.61 16.00
CA LEU A 102 -0.96 -6.73 14.85
C LEU A 102 0.14 -5.69 15.10
N ILE A 103 0.13 -5.04 16.26
CA ILE A 103 1.17 -4.07 16.65
C ILE A 103 2.53 -4.77 16.71
N THR A 104 2.62 -5.92 17.37
CA THR A 104 3.86 -6.71 17.49
C THR A 104 4.39 -7.15 16.13
N LEU A 105 3.52 -7.56 15.20
CA LEU A 105 3.92 -7.96 13.84
C LEU A 105 4.48 -6.76 13.04
N GLN A 106 3.91 -5.57 13.23
CA GLN A 106 4.40 -4.36 12.59
C GLN A 106 5.72 -3.88 13.19
N GLU A 107 5.84 -3.86 14.52
CA GLU A 107 7.05 -3.46 15.24
C GLU A 107 8.25 -4.36 14.91
N ASN A 108 8.02 -5.67 14.74
CA ASN A 108 9.05 -6.63 14.33
C ASN A 108 9.33 -6.63 12.81
N GLY A 109 8.68 -5.74 12.03
CA GLY A 109 8.90 -5.63 10.59
C GLY A 109 8.32 -6.78 9.75
N LEU A 110 7.54 -7.69 10.36
CA LEU A 110 6.89 -8.80 9.67
C LEU A 110 5.65 -8.35 8.88
N LEU A 111 5.05 -7.23 9.30
CA LEU A 111 3.88 -6.65 8.67
C LEU A 111 4.17 -5.20 8.26
N THR A 112 4.23 -4.94 6.96
CA THR A 112 4.40 -3.59 6.42
C THR A 112 3.05 -3.02 6.01
N LEU A 113 2.26 -2.58 6.98
CA LEU A 113 1.01 -1.87 6.72
C LEU A 113 1.15 -0.38 7.05
N PRO A 114 0.56 0.51 6.22
CA PRO A 114 0.33 1.90 6.61
C PRO A 114 -0.42 1.99 7.94
N GLU A 115 -0.01 2.90 8.82
CA GLU A 115 -0.58 3.09 10.17
C GLU A 115 -2.10 3.31 10.13
N ASN A 116 -2.59 4.07 9.15
CA ASN A 116 -4.02 4.28 8.95
C ASN A 116 -4.78 2.97 8.66
N LYS A 117 -4.21 2.06 7.86
CA LYS A 117 -4.82 0.76 7.58
C LYS A 117 -4.81 -0.13 8.83
N LEU A 118 -3.71 -0.14 9.58
CA LEU A 118 -3.61 -0.86 10.85
C LEU A 118 -4.71 -0.37 11.82
N LYS A 119 -4.84 0.95 11.98
CA LYS A 119 -5.90 1.56 12.80
C LYS A 119 -7.29 1.13 12.34
N THR A 120 -7.56 1.12 11.03
CA THR A 120 -8.84 0.63 10.49
C THR A 120 -9.11 -0.84 10.82
N PHE A 121 -8.11 -1.73 10.70
CA PHE A 121 -8.28 -3.13 11.07
C PHE A 121 -8.62 -3.30 12.55
N ARG A 122 -7.88 -2.60 13.43
CA ARG A 122 -8.14 -2.58 14.87
C ARG A 122 -9.53 -2.05 15.18
N LYS A 123 -9.93 -0.92 14.59
CA LYS A 123 -11.26 -0.32 14.74
C LYS A 123 -12.37 -1.29 14.33
N ASN A 124 -12.27 -1.90 13.15
CA ASN A 124 -13.31 -2.80 12.65
C ASN A 124 -13.50 -4.02 13.56
N ARG A 125 -12.40 -4.61 14.05
CA ARG A 125 -12.48 -5.72 15.00
C ARG A 125 -13.10 -5.28 16.33
N PHE A 126 -12.67 -4.14 16.86
CA PHE A 126 -13.22 -3.57 18.10
C PHE A 126 -14.73 -3.34 18.00
N VAL A 127 -15.17 -2.68 16.93
CA VAL A 127 -16.58 -2.37 16.70
C VAL A 127 -17.41 -3.64 16.61
N SER A 128 -16.96 -4.62 15.82
CA SER A 128 -17.67 -5.90 15.69
C SER A 128 -17.84 -6.60 17.03
N GLU A 129 -16.79 -6.65 17.85
CA GLU A 129 -16.83 -7.30 19.15
C GLU A 129 -17.70 -6.55 20.16
N GLN A 130 -17.58 -5.22 20.24
CA GLN A 130 -18.41 -4.40 21.12
C GLN A 130 -19.89 -4.48 20.77
N VAL A 131 -20.22 -4.40 19.47
CA VAL A 131 -21.61 -4.54 19.00
C VAL A 131 -22.15 -5.93 19.36
N GLN A 132 -21.36 -6.99 19.19
CA GLN A 132 -21.79 -8.35 19.52
C GLN A 132 -22.01 -8.54 21.03
N GLN A 133 -21.08 -8.07 21.87
CA GLN A 133 -21.19 -8.14 23.32
C GLN A 133 -22.45 -7.41 23.81
N LEU A 134 -22.65 -6.16 23.38
CA LEU A 134 -23.78 -5.35 23.81
C LEU A 134 -25.12 -5.87 23.28
N ALA A 135 -25.16 -6.35 22.04
CA ALA A 135 -26.36 -6.95 21.46
C ALA A 135 -26.82 -8.21 22.22
N GLN A 136 -25.87 -9.04 22.69
CA GLN A 136 -26.18 -10.23 23.51
C GLN A 136 -26.74 -9.86 24.89
N HIS A 137 -26.26 -8.78 25.49
CA HIS A 137 -26.75 -8.29 26.78
C HIS A 137 -28.10 -7.58 26.71
N THR A 138 -28.47 -7.02 25.55
CA THR A 138 -29.76 -6.33 25.36
C THR A 138 -30.93 -7.22 24.93
N GLY A 139 -30.87 -8.54 25.17
CA GLY A 139 -31.86 -9.54 24.76
C GLY A 139 -33.31 -9.04 24.73
N GLY A 140 -33.76 -8.61 23.54
CA GLY A 140 -35.07 -8.01 23.33
C GLY A 140 -35.31 -7.79 21.84
N THR A 141 -35.95 -8.76 21.19
CA THR A 141 -36.63 -8.56 19.91
C THR A 141 -37.73 -7.52 20.12
N GLY A 142 -37.46 -6.28 19.74
CA GLY A 142 -38.44 -5.21 19.75
C GLY A 142 -37.86 -3.89 20.25
N GLU A 143 -37.46 -3.04 19.30
CA GLU A 143 -37.68 -1.58 19.29
C GLU A 143 -37.57 -0.76 20.59
N GLN A 144 -36.84 -1.19 21.61
CA GLN A 144 -36.33 -0.28 22.62
C GLN A 144 -35.08 0.39 22.03
N LYS A 145 -35.23 1.67 21.69
CA LYS A 145 -34.11 2.58 21.41
C LYS A 145 -33.27 2.72 22.68
N ASN A 146 -32.47 1.70 22.98
CA ASN A 146 -31.47 1.77 24.03
C ASN A 146 -30.50 2.88 23.65
N GLN A 147 -30.60 3.99 24.36
CA GLN A 147 -29.61 5.06 24.27
C GLN A 147 -28.38 4.62 25.06
N TRP A 148 -27.22 4.92 24.51
CA TRP A 148 -25.94 4.60 25.13
C TRP A 148 -25.20 5.88 25.47
N VAL A 149 -24.37 5.80 26.49
CA VAL A 149 -23.45 6.88 26.84
C VAL A 149 -22.04 6.32 26.95
N ILE A 150 -21.07 7.08 26.44
CA ILE A 150 -19.66 6.78 26.65
C ILE A 150 -19.20 7.55 27.86
N VAL A 151 -18.65 6.84 28.85
CA VAL A 151 -17.92 7.43 29.97
C VAL A 151 -16.45 7.38 29.60
N ALA A 152 -15.91 8.52 29.16
CA ALA A 152 -14.54 8.63 28.68
C ALA A 152 -13.51 8.49 29.82
N ASN A 153 -13.84 8.99 31.01
CA ASN A 153 -13.01 8.87 32.20
C ASN A 153 -13.82 9.09 33.48
N SER A 154 -13.37 8.49 34.59
CA SER A 154 -13.89 8.69 35.96
C SER A 154 -12.71 8.99 36.86
N THR A 155 -12.62 10.20 37.43
CA THR A 155 -11.35 10.67 38.02
C THR A 155 -11.45 11.23 39.43
N GLY A 156 -12.64 11.40 39.98
CA GLY A 156 -12.84 12.07 41.29
C GLY A 156 -12.23 13.48 41.37
N SER A 157 -11.79 14.06 40.24
CA SER A 157 -11.06 15.32 40.15
C SER A 157 -11.68 16.20 39.07
N ALA A 158 -12.08 17.41 39.47
CA ALA A 158 -12.68 18.39 38.56
C ALA A 158 -11.72 18.80 37.43
N ASP A 159 -10.44 18.99 37.75
CA ASP A 159 -9.43 19.46 36.81
C ASP A 159 -9.19 18.43 35.71
N LYS A 160 -8.97 17.16 36.09
CA LYS A 160 -8.77 16.08 35.12
C LYS A 160 -10.00 15.84 34.25
N ALA A 161 -11.20 15.88 34.84
CA ALA A 161 -12.44 15.73 34.06
C ALA A 161 -12.64 16.90 33.07
N SER A 162 -12.31 18.13 33.48
CA SER A 162 -12.34 19.30 32.60
C SER A 162 -11.31 19.19 31.48
N GLU A 163 -10.08 18.78 31.78
CA GLU A 163 -9.03 18.55 30.78
C GLU A 163 -9.47 17.55 29.71
N VAL A 164 -9.97 16.38 30.13
CA VAL A 164 -10.46 15.33 29.21
C VAL A 164 -11.64 15.84 28.39
N SER A 165 -12.61 16.51 29.02
CA SER A 165 -13.77 17.07 28.30
C SER A 165 -13.34 18.13 27.27
N GLY A 166 -12.39 19.00 27.62
CA GLY A 166 -11.85 20.01 26.72
C GLY A 166 -11.11 19.39 25.55
N ALA A 167 -10.26 18.39 25.81
CA ALA A 167 -9.53 17.66 24.77
C ALA A 167 -10.47 16.87 23.83
N LEU A 168 -11.61 16.38 24.32
CA LEU A 168 -12.65 15.75 23.52
C LEU A 168 -13.40 16.77 22.66
N GLN A 169 -13.80 17.91 23.25
CA GLN A 169 -14.49 19.01 22.58
C GLN A 169 -13.63 19.70 21.52
N GLN A 170 -12.31 19.77 21.69
CA GLN A 170 -11.41 20.27 20.65
C GLN A 170 -11.39 19.34 19.42
N GLY A 171 -11.55 18.04 19.64
CA GLY A 171 -11.69 17.04 18.59
C GLY A 171 -13.10 16.97 17.99
N ALA A 172 -13.55 15.74 17.71
CA ALA A 172 -14.85 15.46 17.11
C ALA A 172 -16.02 15.47 18.12
N PHE A 173 -15.74 15.38 19.42
CA PHE A 173 -16.75 15.15 20.46
C PHE A 173 -17.21 16.46 21.11
N LYS A 174 -17.89 17.32 20.33
CA LYS A 174 -18.35 18.65 20.78
C LYS A 174 -19.32 18.59 21.96
N ASP A 175 -20.03 17.48 22.12
CA ASP A 175 -21.02 17.26 23.17
C ASP A 175 -20.46 16.53 24.41
N ALA A 176 -19.15 16.26 24.45
CA ALA A 176 -18.52 15.76 25.66
C ALA A 176 -18.68 16.77 26.80
N ARG A 177 -19.16 16.34 27.96
CA ARG A 177 -19.42 17.20 29.12
C ARG A 177 -18.94 16.55 30.40
N THR A 178 -18.61 17.35 31.40
CA THR A 178 -18.25 16.89 32.74
C THR A 178 -19.51 16.82 33.61
N TRP A 179 -19.67 15.70 34.29
CA TRP A 179 -20.76 15.39 35.22
C TRP A 179 -20.17 15.09 36.59
N VAL A 180 -20.85 15.53 37.65
CA VAL A 180 -20.41 15.33 39.02
C VAL A 180 -21.54 14.84 39.91
N LYS A 181 -21.23 13.85 40.76
CA LYS A 181 -22.10 13.36 41.82
C LYS A 181 -21.29 13.07 43.07
N ASP A 182 -21.64 13.68 44.20
CA ASP A 182 -20.99 13.43 45.50
C ASP A 182 -19.45 13.54 45.46
N GLY A 183 -18.91 14.43 44.62
CA GLY A 183 -17.47 14.60 44.40
C GLY A 183 -16.83 13.65 43.39
N ASP A 184 -17.56 12.69 42.83
CA ASP A 184 -17.11 11.84 41.72
C ASP A 184 -17.36 12.53 40.37
N PHE A 185 -16.28 12.76 39.61
CA PHE A 185 -16.32 13.45 38.32
C PHE A 185 -16.16 12.47 37.16
N LYS A 186 -17.08 12.55 36.20
CA LYS A 186 -17.10 11.75 34.97
C LYS A 186 -17.16 12.65 33.74
N THR A 187 -16.40 12.30 32.71
CA THR A 187 -16.56 12.92 31.38
C THR A 187 -17.41 12.01 30.52
N VAL A 188 -18.54 12.52 30.04
CA VAL A 188 -19.59 11.72 29.40
C VAL A 188 -19.92 12.29 28.01
N ILE A 189 -20.12 11.38 27.06
CA ILE A 189 -20.59 11.68 25.71
C ILE A 189 -21.94 10.98 25.54
N THR A 190 -22.97 11.75 25.20
CA THR A 190 -24.36 11.29 25.07
C THR A 190 -24.82 11.28 23.62
N GLY A 191 -26.04 10.77 23.36
CA GLY A 191 -26.70 10.90 22.06
C GLY A 191 -26.59 9.66 21.16
N TYR A 192 -26.02 8.57 21.65
CA TYR A 192 -25.88 7.35 20.87
C TYR A 192 -27.16 6.52 20.86
N THR A 193 -27.73 6.35 19.68
CA THR A 193 -28.89 5.47 19.43
C THR A 193 -28.55 4.24 18.60
N ALA A 194 -27.38 4.25 17.94
CA ALA A 194 -26.87 3.14 17.14
C ALA A 194 -25.58 2.59 17.76
N LEU A 195 -25.55 1.27 17.98
CA LEU A 195 -24.40 0.58 18.56
C LEU A 195 -23.12 0.73 17.72
N PRO A 196 -23.13 0.62 16.37
CA PRO A 196 -21.92 0.75 15.59
C PRO A 196 -21.26 2.12 15.73
N SER A 197 -22.04 3.21 15.61
CA SER A 197 -21.48 4.57 15.74
C SER A 197 -20.91 4.83 17.13
N MET A 198 -21.59 4.33 18.17
CA MET A 198 -21.08 4.39 19.54
C MET A 198 -19.76 3.64 19.68
N ALA A 199 -19.66 2.41 19.15
CA ALA A 199 -18.46 1.60 19.27
C ALA A 199 -17.28 2.20 18.49
N GLU A 200 -17.53 2.85 17.36
CA GLU A 200 -16.52 3.62 16.62
C GLU A 200 -15.98 4.78 17.44
N ASP A 201 -16.87 5.54 18.09
CA ASP A 201 -16.49 6.67 18.91
C ASP A 201 -15.78 6.23 20.21
N LEU A 202 -16.22 5.12 20.81
CA LEU A 202 -15.54 4.51 21.96
C LEU A 202 -14.12 4.08 21.61
N PHE A 203 -13.88 3.55 20.40
CA PHE A 203 -12.55 3.21 19.93
C PHE A 203 -11.65 4.45 19.89
N GLU A 204 -12.12 5.55 19.28
CA GLU A 204 -11.33 6.79 19.20
C GLU A 204 -11.05 7.41 20.58
N VAL A 205 -12.01 7.33 21.50
CA VAL A 205 -11.81 7.76 22.89
C VAL A 205 -10.76 6.89 23.58
N ARG A 206 -10.79 5.56 23.39
CA ARG A 206 -9.80 4.64 23.99
C ARG A 206 -8.40 4.82 23.41
N GLU A 207 -8.28 5.10 22.12
CA GLU A 207 -6.97 5.41 21.51
C GLU A 207 -6.35 6.66 22.13
N LYS A 208 -7.17 7.64 22.52
CA LYS A 208 -6.69 8.91 23.08
C LYS A 208 -6.50 8.90 24.59
N PHE A 209 -7.35 8.20 25.34
CA PHE A 209 -7.40 8.25 26.81
C PHE A 209 -7.19 6.89 27.50
N GLY A 210 -6.97 5.83 26.73
CA GLY A 210 -6.72 4.48 27.22
C GLY A 210 -7.98 3.65 27.50
N ALA A 211 -7.77 2.43 27.98
CA ALA A 211 -8.82 1.42 28.19
C ALA A 211 -9.86 1.77 29.27
N GLY A 212 -9.64 2.84 30.05
CA GLY A 212 -10.56 3.31 31.09
C GLY A 212 -11.89 3.85 30.55
N ALA A 213 -11.97 4.18 29.25
CA ALA A 213 -13.21 4.58 28.63
C ALA A 213 -14.17 3.38 28.48
N THR A 214 -15.40 3.54 28.95
CA THR A 214 -16.43 2.49 28.97
C THR A 214 -17.74 2.98 28.37
N VAL A 215 -18.61 2.04 27.98
CA VAL A 215 -19.99 2.37 27.61
C VAL A 215 -20.94 1.88 28.68
N LEU A 216 -22.02 2.63 28.89
CA LEU A 216 -23.13 2.26 29.75
C LEU A 216 -24.45 2.47 29.00
N PRO A 217 -25.48 1.66 29.29
CA PRO A 217 -26.85 2.01 28.97
C PRO A 217 -27.20 3.37 29.59
N ALA A 218 -27.94 4.21 28.87
CA ALA A 218 -28.39 5.51 29.38
C ALA A 218 -29.28 5.35 30.62
N SER A 219 -30.00 4.23 30.76
CA SER A 219 -30.75 3.89 31.99
C SER A 219 -29.85 3.79 33.21
N ASP A 220 -28.71 3.13 33.07
CA ASP A 220 -27.78 2.86 34.17
C ASP A 220 -27.03 4.14 34.52
N PHE A 221 -26.68 4.92 33.51
CA PHE A 221 -26.15 6.27 33.73
C PHE A 221 -27.17 7.17 34.43
N LYS A 222 -28.46 7.08 34.08
CA LYS A 222 -29.53 7.82 34.77
C LYS A 222 -29.77 7.34 36.20
N GLN A 223 -29.55 6.06 36.50
CA GLN A 223 -29.54 5.60 37.91
C GLN A 223 -28.37 6.22 38.67
N TRP A 224 -27.20 6.35 38.04
CA TRP A 224 -26.08 7.08 38.63
C TRP A 224 -26.40 8.57 38.78
N CYS A 225 -27.01 9.22 37.78
CA CYS A 225 -27.37 10.64 37.78
C CYS A 225 -28.88 10.85 37.51
N PRO A 226 -29.76 10.73 38.54
CA PRO A 226 -31.20 10.76 38.34
C PRO A 226 -31.73 12.12 37.90
N ASN A 227 -31.24 13.18 38.54
CA ASN A 227 -31.59 14.57 38.24
C ASN A 227 -30.33 15.34 37.91
N SER A 228 -30.10 15.63 36.64
CA SER A 228 -28.98 16.47 36.24
C SER A 228 -29.40 17.92 36.09
N VAL A 229 -28.60 18.83 36.65
CA VAL A 229 -28.76 20.27 36.52
C VAL A 229 -27.46 20.85 36.00
N TRP A 230 -27.54 21.68 34.96
CA TRP A 230 -26.37 22.40 34.47
C TRP A 230 -25.99 23.52 35.44
N ASN A 231 -24.76 23.50 35.92
CA ASN A 231 -24.18 24.55 36.74
C ASN A 231 -23.33 25.48 35.85
N GLU A 232 -23.86 26.66 35.51
CA GLU A 232 -23.19 27.64 34.64
C GLU A 232 -21.84 28.13 35.18
N GLN A 233 -21.71 28.27 36.50
CA GLN A 233 -20.48 28.78 37.12
C GLN A 233 -19.34 27.76 37.02
N LYS A 234 -19.65 26.49 37.27
CA LYS A 234 -18.68 25.39 37.24
C LYS A 234 -18.52 24.77 35.84
N LYS A 235 -19.45 25.04 34.93
CA LYS A 235 -19.55 24.42 33.60
C LYS A 235 -19.60 22.89 33.66
N VAL A 236 -20.35 22.35 34.63
CA VAL A 236 -20.56 20.90 34.81
C VAL A 236 -22.03 20.60 35.01
N PHE A 237 -22.43 19.36 34.73
CA PHE A 237 -23.71 18.82 35.16
C PHE A 237 -23.59 18.28 36.60
N GLU A 238 -24.38 18.82 37.51
CA GLU A 238 -24.48 18.33 38.89
C GLU A 238 -25.65 17.33 38.99
N CYS A 239 -25.37 16.16 39.55
CA CYS A 239 -26.33 15.09 39.78
C CYS A 239 -26.90 15.20 41.19
N LEU A 240 -28.19 15.47 41.31
CA LEU A 240 -28.94 15.65 42.56
C LEU A 240 -29.80 14.42 42.89
#